data_AF-A0A356T5L6-F1
#
_entry.id   AF-A0A356T5L6-F1
#
_cell.length_a   1.000
_cell.length_b   1.000
_cell.length_c   1.000
_cell.angle_alpha   90.00
_cell.angle_beta   90.00
_cell.angle_gamma   90.00
#
_symmetry.space_group_name_H-M   'P 1'
#
loop_
_entity.id
_entity.type
_entity.pdbx_description
1 polymer ?
#
loop_
_entity_poly.entity_id
_entity_poly.type
_entity_poly.pdbx_seq_one_letter_code
_entity_poly.pdbx_strand_id
1 'polypeptide(L)'
;GGKRLRPAVLFAAFKAVEPAGRFEQVADACAALELLQTYLLVHDDWMDGDDERRGGPSVHASLGARHGDAHLGASLAILAGDLASAQSWRLLMSATDDPDRRAALTAVALRMHEEVIVGQQLDVLAVEDVTRMQQLKTGSYTLRGPLALGA
;
A
#
# COMPACT_ATOMS: atom_id res chain seq x y z
N GLY A 1 -1.85 -10.40 6.02
CA GLY A 1 -0.72 -10.85 6.87
C GLY A 1 0.29 -9.73 7.03
N GLY A 2 1.20 -9.83 8.00
CA GLY A 2 2.18 -8.79 8.36
C GLY A 2 1.89 -8.14 9.72
N LYS A 3 2.81 -7.29 10.21
CA LYS A 3 2.75 -6.63 11.54
C LYS A 3 1.64 -5.57 11.69
N ARG A 4 0.90 -5.26 10.61
CA ARG A 4 -0.17 -4.24 10.55
C ARG A 4 0.27 -2.86 11.06
N LEU A 5 1.52 -2.49 10.80
CA LEU A 5 2.11 -1.23 11.26
C LEU A 5 1.37 0.00 10.72
N ARG A 6 0.97 -0.01 9.44
CA ARG A 6 0.31 1.13 8.78
C ARG A 6 -1.06 1.43 9.39
N PRO A 7 -1.98 0.46 9.56
CA PRO A 7 -3.19 0.64 10.35
C PRO A 7 -2.94 1.10 11.78
N ALA A 8 -1.92 0.55 12.45
CA ALA A 8 -1.62 0.93 13.83
C ALA A 8 -1.18 2.41 13.93
N VAL A 9 -0.35 2.88 12.99
CA VAL A 9 0.09 4.28 12.93
C VAL A 9 -1.09 5.21 12.61
N LEU A 10 -1.93 4.85 11.63
CA LEU A 10 -3.13 5.63 11.31
C LEU A 10 -4.06 5.72 12.52
N PHE A 11 -4.37 4.59 13.14
CA PHE A 11 -5.26 4.58 14.30
C PHE A 11 -4.66 5.35 15.48
N ALA A 12 -3.35 5.26 15.72
CA ALA A 12 -2.69 6.05 16.74
C ALA A 12 -2.79 7.57 16.48
N ALA A 13 -2.60 8.01 15.23
CA ALA A 13 -2.78 9.41 14.85
C ALA A 13 -4.24 9.87 15.06
N PHE A 14 -5.20 9.04 14.65
CA PHE A 14 -6.62 9.29 14.88
C PHE A 14 -6.96 9.43 16.36
N LYS A 15 -6.45 8.53 17.21
CA LYS A 15 -6.65 8.60 18.66
C LYS A 15 -6.00 9.85 19.29
N ALA A 16 -4.96 10.41 18.68
CA ALA A 16 -4.31 11.62 19.18
C ALA A 16 -5.15 12.88 18.95
N VAL A 17 -5.90 12.95 17.84
CA VAL A 17 -6.79 14.09 17.51
C VAL A 17 -8.22 13.87 18.01
N GLU A 18 -8.66 12.62 18.13
CA GLU A 18 -10.00 12.22 18.57
C GLU A 18 -9.90 11.14 19.68
N PRO A 19 -9.62 11.55 20.93
CA PRO A 19 -9.39 10.61 22.04
C PRO A 19 -10.60 9.73 22.39
N ALA A 20 -11.83 10.13 22.07
CA ALA A 20 -13.03 9.31 22.25
C ALA A 20 -13.35 8.45 21.01
N GLY A 21 -12.61 8.63 19.91
CA GLY A 21 -12.80 7.94 18.66
C GLY A 21 -12.62 6.43 18.77
N ARG A 22 -13.41 5.70 17.98
CA ARG A 22 -13.40 4.23 17.92
C ARG A 22 -12.79 3.75 16.61
N PHE A 23 -12.22 2.54 16.63
CA PHE A 23 -11.53 1.98 15.47
C PHE A 23 -12.42 1.89 14.23
N GLU A 24 -13.72 1.60 14.41
CA GLU A 24 -14.71 1.47 13.35
C GLU A 24 -14.81 2.74 12.48
N GLN A 25 -14.49 3.91 13.04
CA GLN A 25 -14.51 5.18 12.30
C GLN A 25 -13.36 5.32 11.31
N VAL A 26 -12.31 4.51 11.44
CA VAL A 26 -11.14 4.52 10.56
C VAL A 26 -10.83 3.14 9.98
N ALA A 27 -11.73 2.16 10.17
CA ALA A 27 -11.52 0.78 9.77
C ALA A 27 -11.34 0.65 8.25
N ASP A 28 -12.15 1.37 7.47
CA ASP A 28 -12.05 1.37 6.00
C ASP A 28 -10.76 2.01 5.51
N ALA A 29 -10.32 3.12 6.13
CA ALA A 29 -9.03 3.75 5.80
C ALA A 29 -7.85 2.83 6.16
N CYS A 30 -7.92 2.13 7.31
CA CYS A 30 -6.93 1.11 7.69
C CYS A 30 -6.89 -0.06 6.70
N ALA A 31 -8.06 -0.56 6.30
CA ALA A 31 -8.17 -1.65 5.33
C ALA A 31 -7.65 -1.22 3.96
N ALA A 32 -7.94 0.02 3.54
CA ALA A 32 -7.41 0.60 2.32
C ALA A 32 -5.87 0.61 2.31
N LEU A 33 -5.21 0.97 3.42
CA LEU A 33 -3.75 0.94 3.53
C LEU A 33 -3.16 -0.47 3.43
N GLU A 34 -3.82 -1.48 3.98
CA GLU A 34 -3.35 -2.87 3.87
C GLU A 34 -3.55 -3.44 2.46
N LEU A 35 -4.59 -3.00 1.74
CA LEU A 35 -4.76 -3.32 0.32
C LEU A 35 -3.70 -2.62 -0.54
N LEU A 36 -3.39 -1.35 -0.23
CA LEU A 36 -2.30 -0.63 -0.90
C LEU A 36 -0.96 -1.34 -0.66
N GLN A 37 -0.67 -1.75 0.58
CA GLN A 37 0.51 -2.57 0.89
C GLN A 37 0.54 -3.87 0.07
N THR A 38 -0.62 -4.51 -0.09
CA THR A 38 -0.72 -5.77 -0.83
C THR A 38 -0.40 -5.55 -2.29
N TYR A 39 -0.99 -4.53 -2.92
CA TYR A 39 -0.67 -4.09 -4.27
C TYR A 39 0.84 -3.89 -4.45
N LEU A 40 1.45 -3.08 -3.57
CA LEU A 40 2.87 -2.75 -3.68
C LEU A 40 3.77 -3.98 -3.57
N LEU A 41 3.50 -4.88 -2.61
CA LEU A 41 4.30 -6.11 -2.47
C LEU A 41 4.16 -7.05 -3.66
N VAL A 42 2.94 -7.21 -4.19
CA VAL A 42 2.69 -8.14 -5.29
C VAL A 42 3.43 -7.69 -6.55
N HIS A 43 3.45 -6.39 -6.82
CA HIS A 43 4.19 -5.84 -7.96
C HIS A 43 5.71 -5.84 -7.71
N ASP A 44 6.16 -5.46 -6.52
CA ASP A 44 7.57 -5.47 -6.10
C ASP A 44 8.19 -6.86 -6.19
N ASP A 45 7.48 -7.91 -5.71
CA ASP A 45 7.93 -9.31 -5.82
C ASP A 45 8.29 -9.70 -7.25
N TRP A 46 7.44 -9.33 -8.22
CA TRP A 46 7.67 -9.66 -9.62
C TRP A 46 8.77 -8.80 -10.25
N MET A 47 8.82 -7.50 -9.94
CA MET A 47 9.86 -6.59 -10.45
C MET A 47 11.25 -7.01 -9.99
N ASP A 48 11.38 -7.47 -8.74
CA ASP A 48 12.65 -7.87 -8.14
C ASP A 48 13.01 -9.33 -8.43
N GLY A 49 12.07 -10.13 -8.94
CA GLY A 49 12.26 -11.56 -9.19
C GLY A 49 12.22 -12.42 -7.93
N ASP A 50 11.56 -11.95 -6.88
CA ASP A 50 11.45 -12.61 -5.58
C ASP A 50 10.39 -13.71 -5.60
N ASP A 51 10.81 -14.98 -5.64
CA ASP A 51 9.89 -16.13 -5.62
C ASP A 51 9.29 -16.41 -4.23
N GLU A 52 9.78 -15.77 -3.17
CA GLU A 52 9.33 -15.96 -1.80
C GLU A 52 8.95 -14.65 -1.10
N ARG A 53 7.80 -14.66 -0.43
CA ARG A 53 7.36 -13.57 0.45
C ARG A 53 6.83 -14.12 1.76
N ARG A 54 7.42 -13.68 2.87
CA ARG A 54 7.01 -14.01 4.25
C ARG A 54 6.99 -15.53 4.52
N GLY A 55 7.97 -16.26 3.97
CA GLY A 55 8.13 -17.71 4.19
C GLY A 55 7.20 -18.58 3.35
N GLY A 56 6.52 -18.02 2.35
CA GLY A 56 5.76 -18.76 1.33
C GLY A 56 6.03 -18.21 -0.06
N PRO A 57 5.49 -18.84 -1.11
CA PRO A 57 5.69 -18.37 -2.48
C PRO A 57 5.07 -16.98 -2.68
N SER A 58 5.75 -16.12 -3.44
CA SER A 58 5.17 -14.87 -3.93
C SER A 58 4.00 -15.14 -4.87
N VAL A 59 3.23 -14.10 -5.19
CA VAL A 59 2.00 -14.27 -5.98
C VAL A 59 2.32 -14.73 -7.41
N HIS A 60 3.35 -14.16 -8.07
CA HIS A 60 3.71 -14.61 -9.42
C HIS A 60 4.27 -16.03 -9.42
N ALA A 61 5.08 -16.41 -8.42
CA ALA A 61 5.64 -17.74 -8.30
C ALA A 61 4.54 -18.79 -8.05
N SER A 62 3.61 -18.50 -7.13
CA SER A 62 2.48 -19.38 -6.82
C SER A 62 1.58 -19.60 -8.04
N LEU A 63 1.24 -18.54 -8.77
CA LEU A 63 0.40 -18.62 -9.97
C LEU A 63 1.15 -19.29 -11.13
N GLY A 64 2.43 -19.00 -11.30
CA GLY A 64 3.28 -19.63 -12.32
C GLY A 64 3.36 -21.15 -12.13
N ALA A 65 3.60 -21.60 -10.90
CA ALA A 65 3.60 -23.02 -10.55
C ALA A 65 2.22 -23.68 -10.76
N ARG A 66 1.14 -22.98 -10.37
CA ARG A 66 -0.24 -23.47 -10.53
C ARG A 66 -0.61 -23.69 -12.01
N HIS A 67 -0.17 -22.80 -12.89
CA HIS A 67 -0.53 -22.82 -14.30
C HIS A 67 0.53 -23.47 -15.20
N GLY A 68 1.71 -23.78 -14.67
CA GLY A 68 2.84 -24.31 -15.46
C GLY A 68 3.45 -23.28 -16.42
N ASP A 69 3.21 -21.99 -16.19
CA ASP A 69 3.62 -20.90 -17.07
C ASP A 69 3.98 -19.66 -16.22
N ALA A 70 5.27 -19.35 -16.16
CA ALA A 70 5.79 -18.22 -15.37
C ALA A 70 5.31 -16.86 -15.90
N HIS A 71 5.16 -16.71 -17.22
CA HIS A 71 4.69 -15.45 -17.81
C HIS A 71 3.21 -15.22 -17.52
N LEU A 72 2.40 -16.28 -17.60
CA LEU A 72 1.01 -16.22 -17.18
C LEU A 72 0.89 -15.93 -15.68
N GLY A 73 1.74 -16.55 -14.85
CA GLY A 73 1.82 -16.27 -13.42
C GLY A 73 2.12 -14.80 -13.10
N ALA A 74 3.12 -14.23 -13.75
CA ALA A 74 3.47 -12.81 -13.67
C ALA A 74 2.32 -11.89 -14.12
N SER A 75 1.71 -12.20 -15.27
CA SER A 75 0.59 -11.42 -15.82
C SER A 75 -0.60 -11.39 -14.85
N LEU A 76 -0.94 -12.52 -14.24
CA LEU A 76 -2.01 -12.61 -13.25
C LEU A 76 -1.63 -11.92 -11.93
N ALA A 77 -0.36 -11.93 -11.53
CA ALA A 77 0.12 -11.19 -10.36
C ALA A 77 -0.03 -9.67 -10.55
N ILE A 78 0.31 -9.15 -11.73
CA ILE A 78 0.09 -7.73 -12.07
C ILE A 78 -1.39 -7.38 -11.91
N LEU A 79 -2.28 -8.15 -12.53
CA LEU A 79 -3.73 -7.92 -12.45
C LEU A 79 -4.27 -8.04 -11.01
N ALA A 80 -3.73 -8.94 -10.20
CA ALA A 80 -4.08 -9.08 -8.79
C ALA A 80 -3.66 -7.84 -7.97
N GLY A 81 -2.47 -7.30 -8.24
CA GLY A 81 -2.03 -6.04 -7.66
C GLY A 81 -2.91 -4.87 -8.07
N ASP A 82 -3.25 -4.75 -9.36
CA ASP A 82 -4.13 -3.68 -9.87
C ASP A 82 -5.51 -3.74 -9.21
N LEU A 83 -6.07 -4.93 -9.04
CA LEU A 83 -7.33 -5.13 -8.32
C LEU A 83 -7.21 -4.71 -6.85
N ALA A 84 -6.11 -5.05 -6.17
CA ALA A 84 -5.87 -4.63 -4.80
C ALA A 84 -5.77 -3.10 -4.68
N SER A 85 -5.11 -2.44 -5.64
CA SER A 85 -5.05 -0.97 -5.74
C SER A 85 -6.44 -0.37 -5.92
N ALA A 86 -7.24 -0.88 -6.86
CA ALA A 86 -8.60 -0.40 -7.09
C ALA A 86 -9.51 -0.56 -5.84
N GLN A 87 -9.40 -1.68 -5.13
CA GLN A 87 -10.15 -1.92 -3.90
C GLN A 87 -9.67 -1.02 -2.74
N SER A 88 -8.37 -0.72 -2.67
CA SER A 88 -7.82 0.25 -1.72
C SER A 88 -8.48 1.62 -1.90
N TRP A 89 -8.51 2.13 -3.14
CA TRP A 89 -9.15 3.41 -3.45
C TRP A 89 -10.63 3.43 -3.13
N ARG A 90 -11.35 2.36 -3.48
CA ARG A 90 -12.78 2.23 -3.17
C ARG A 90 -13.04 2.35 -1.67
N LEU A 91 -12.29 1.62 -0.83
CA LEU A 91 -12.45 1.69 0.62
C LEU A 91 -12.08 3.06 1.18
N LEU A 92 -11.00 3.68 0.69
CA LEU A 92 -10.61 5.00 1.15
C LEU A 92 -11.67 6.06 0.83
N MET A 93 -12.24 6.04 -0.37
CA MET A 93 -13.29 6.99 -0.77
C MET A 93 -14.60 6.78 -0.01
N SER A 94 -14.83 5.57 0.50
CA SER A 94 -15.97 5.21 1.35
C SER A 94 -15.72 5.42 2.85
N ALA A 95 -14.50 5.80 3.26
CA ALA A 95 -14.15 5.92 4.68
C ALA A 95 -14.85 7.09 5.42
N THR A 96 -15.52 7.97 4.69
CA THR A 96 -16.30 9.07 5.28
C THR A 96 -17.41 9.51 4.33
N ASP A 97 -18.53 9.97 4.89
CA ASP A 97 -19.62 10.59 4.13
C ASP A 97 -19.44 12.10 3.93
N ASP A 98 -18.51 12.73 4.67
CA ASP A 98 -18.19 14.15 4.56
C ASP A 98 -17.39 14.43 3.27
N PRO A 99 -17.91 15.25 2.34
CA PRO A 99 -17.22 15.57 1.09
C PRO A 99 -15.85 16.25 1.27
N ASP A 100 -15.73 17.17 2.22
CA ASP A 100 -14.50 17.93 2.45
C ASP A 100 -13.42 17.02 3.05
N ARG A 101 -13.82 16.19 4.02
CA ARG A 101 -12.93 15.18 4.60
C ARG A 101 -12.49 14.16 3.55
N ARG A 102 -13.40 13.70 2.69
CA ARG A 102 -13.09 12.78 1.59
C ARG A 102 -12.07 13.39 0.63
N ALA A 103 -12.22 14.66 0.27
CA ALA A 103 -11.29 15.37 -0.59
C ALA A 103 -9.89 15.47 0.05
N ALA A 104 -9.82 15.80 1.34
CA ALA A 104 -8.57 15.85 2.08
C ALA A 104 -7.86 14.48 2.15
N LEU A 105 -8.59 13.42 2.52
CA LEU A 105 -8.07 12.05 2.55
C LEU A 105 -7.56 11.61 1.17
N THR A 106 -8.31 11.91 0.12
CA THR A 106 -7.94 11.59 -1.26
C THR A 106 -6.65 12.30 -1.68
N ALA A 107 -6.51 13.59 -1.35
CA ALA A 107 -5.30 14.37 -1.67
C ALA A 107 -4.05 13.81 -0.97
N VAL A 108 -4.17 13.41 0.29
CA VAL A 108 -3.06 12.78 1.04
C VAL A 108 -2.69 11.43 0.42
N ALA A 109 -3.69 10.60 0.13
CA ALA A 109 -3.46 9.27 -0.41
C ALA A 109 -2.89 9.29 -1.83
N LEU A 110 -3.35 10.20 -2.71
CA LEU A 110 -2.81 10.35 -4.07
C LEU A 110 -1.33 10.73 -4.03
N ARG A 111 -0.97 11.71 -3.18
CA ARG A 111 0.43 12.11 -3.00
C ARG A 111 1.29 10.95 -2.48
N MET A 112 0.78 10.22 -1.49
CA MET A 112 1.47 9.03 -0.96
C MET A 112 1.67 7.96 -2.03
N HIS A 113 0.66 7.71 -2.86
CA HIS A 113 0.72 6.72 -3.93
C HIS A 113 1.72 7.13 -5.01
N GLU A 114 1.69 8.39 -5.45
CA GLU A 114 2.65 8.96 -6.40
C GLU A 114 4.09 8.84 -5.88
N GLU A 115 4.33 9.26 -4.64
CA GLU A 115 5.67 9.18 -4.04
C GLU A 115 6.19 7.75 -3.98
N VAL A 116 5.35 6.77 -3.63
CA VAL A 116 5.77 5.36 -3.64
C VAL A 116 6.16 4.90 -5.04
N ILE A 117 5.37 5.22 -6.06
CA ILE A 117 5.68 4.82 -7.44
C ILE A 117 6.98 5.47 -7.90
N VAL A 118 7.17 6.76 -7.62
CA VAL A 118 8.43 7.45 -7.93
C VAL A 118 9.59 6.80 -7.18
N GLY A 119 9.41 6.49 -5.90
CA GLY A 119 10.40 5.78 -5.09
C GLY A 119 10.77 4.41 -5.68
N GLN A 120 9.77 3.63 -6.09
CA GLN A 120 9.97 2.34 -6.75
C GLN A 120 10.72 2.50 -8.08
N GLN A 121 10.38 3.52 -8.87
CA GLN A 121 11.08 3.79 -10.12
C GLN A 121 12.56 4.12 -9.88
N LEU A 122 12.86 4.93 -8.87
CA LEU A 122 14.25 5.23 -8.49
C LEU A 122 14.99 3.95 -8.05
N ASP A 123 14.32 3.08 -7.30
CA ASP A 123 14.88 1.80 -6.87
C ASP A 123 15.23 0.89 -8.06
N VAL A 124 14.29 0.71 -9.00
CA VAL A 124 14.51 -0.07 -10.23
C VAL A 124 15.61 0.52 -11.12
N LEU A 125 15.74 1.85 -11.17
CA LEU A 125 16.81 2.53 -11.90
C LEU A 125 18.17 2.51 -11.18
N ALA A 126 18.24 1.99 -9.95
CA ALA A 126 19.44 1.93 -9.12
C ALA A 126 20.16 3.29 -8.97
N VAL A 127 19.41 4.38 -8.75
CA VAL A 127 19.98 5.73 -8.60
C VAL A 127 20.75 5.86 -7.28
N GLU A 128 21.84 6.64 -7.29
CA GLU A 128 22.76 6.78 -6.15
C GLU A 128 22.15 7.45 -4.91
N ASP A 129 21.11 8.27 -5.07
CA ASP A 129 20.43 8.94 -3.94
C ASP A 129 19.46 7.98 -3.22
N VAL A 130 20.07 7.02 -2.49
CA VAL A 130 19.36 6.00 -1.71
C VAL A 130 18.48 6.63 -0.63
N THR A 131 18.86 7.78 -0.06
CA THR A 131 18.08 8.43 1.00
C THR A 131 16.77 8.95 0.44
N ARG A 132 16.80 9.67 -0.68
CA ARG A 132 15.57 10.13 -1.33
C ARG A 132 14.71 8.96 -1.79
N MET A 133 15.30 7.93 -2.38
CA MET A 133 14.58 6.72 -2.77
C MET A 133 13.85 6.12 -1.58
N GLN A 134 14.53 5.90 -0.44
CA GLN A 134 13.91 5.28 0.74
C GLN A 134 12.82 6.16 1.38
N GLN A 135 12.99 7.48 1.38
CA GLN A 135 11.96 8.40 1.84
C GLN A 135 10.69 8.30 1.01
N LEU A 136 10.83 8.17 -0.31
CA LEU A 136 9.71 8.07 -1.25
C LEU A 136 9.11 6.66 -1.32
N LYS A 137 9.92 5.62 -1.48
CA LYS A 137 9.48 4.22 -1.58
C LYS A 137 8.89 3.73 -0.27
N THR A 138 9.54 4.01 0.87
CA THR A 138 9.18 3.41 2.17
C THR A 138 8.59 4.41 3.15
N GLY A 139 9.23 5.57 3.33
CA GLY A 139 8.85 6.56 4.34
C GLY A 139 7.45 7.15 4.12
N SER A 140 7.12 7.43 2.87
CA SER A 140 5.85 8.03 2.43
C SER A 140 4.64 7.22 2.91
N TYR A 141 4.58 5.92 2.65
CA TYR A 141 3.39 5.09 2.86
C TYR A 141 3.46 4.21 4.10
N THR A 142 4.63 4.07 4.72
CA THR A 142 4.77 3.29 5.97
C THR A 142 4.47 4.15 7.20
N LEU A 143 4.82 5.44 7.17
CA LEU A 143 4.69 6.34 8.32
C LEU A 143 3.96 7.64 7.99
N ARG A 144 4.50 8.46 7.07
CA ARG A 144 4.01 9.84 6.86
C ARG A 144 2.55 9.89 6.39
N GLY A 145 2.22 9.08 5.40
CA GLY A 145 0.87 8.93 4.85
C GLY A 145 -0.12 8.40 5.88
N PRO A 146 0.14 7.26 6.55
CA PRO A 146 -0.70 6.77 7.64
C PRO A 146 -0.93 7.79 8.76
N LEU A 147 0.10 8.54 9.18
CA LEU A 147 -0.04 9.62 10.17
C LEU A 147 -0.99 10.72 9.66
N ALA A 148 -0.78 11.20 8.43
CA ALA A 148 -1.58 12.26 7.83
C ALA A 148 -3.02 11.85 7.51
N LEU A 149 -3.28 10.56 7.27
CA LEU A 149 -4.62 10.02 7.07
C LEU A 149 -5.39 9.83 8.39
N GLY A 150 -4.67 9.68 9.50
CA GLY A 150 -5.27 9.50 10.82
C GLY A 150 -5.58 10.82 11.54
N ALA A 151 -4.74 11.84 11.34
CA ALA A 151 -4.92 13.18 11.92
C ALA A 151 -6.02 13.99 11.20
#